data_AF-A0A6I9WD94-F1
#
_entry.id   AF-A0A6I9WD94-F1
#
_cell.length_a   1.000
_cell.length_b   1.000
_cell.length_c   1.000
_cell.angle_alpha   90.00
_cell.angle_beta   90.00
_cell.angle_gamma   90.00
#
_symmetry.space_group_name_H-M   'P 1'
#
loop_
_entity.id
_entity.type
_entity.pdbx_description
1 polymer ?
#
loop_
_entity_poly.entity_id
_entity_poly.type
_entity_poly.pdbx_seq_one_letter_code
_entity_poly.pdbx_strand_id
1 'polypeptide(L)'
;MPSDNNKDDQPLAYEDDPRTSCQYGAKCYQKNPQHHSKYKHPPKRETIDEKTETLTTGVKRKNPIKDHKNERSKSPQNKLQKTFEPEKKLHNLSPSPERTGIVINKNENDNKHSNEKISNKEILTKHNSVNSVEYNATESISVSDMTAQNIIMDLFLVKMPKDFFQFYEFCKNISKDNPLLACKSVRLKLVGPYDVLDGKITSIDGDKEKYLTHWRYYYDVPEFQTIMKCDDKEGLHFGYWRDDTMEKPVFIAKNRANVNGIFEPVAENIFGAVDAYLQNKTKSANPFEKTSIIRLHSQLKNFAKKHNITLEKNSVNMRARERRVVARTFHKVGIVVPYDKKTQLGYRELAATDSKYD
;
A
#
# COMPACT_ATOMS: atom_id res chain seq x y z
N MET A 1 50.84 -2.63 53.04
CA MET A 1 49.51 -3.27 53.03
C MET A 1 48.72 -2.68 54.20
N PRO A 2 47.49 -2.21 53.98
CA PRO A 2 46.39 -3.05 53.51
C PRO A 2 45.85 -2.65 52.14
N SER A 3 45.24 -3.65 51.52
CA SER A 3 44.88 -3.72 50.12
C SER A 3 43.45 -3.26 49.91
N ASP A 4 43.26 -2.36 48.94
CA ASP A 4 41.98 -2.09 48.31
C ASP A 4 41.41 -3.38 47.71
N ASN A 5 40.22 -3.78 48.17
CA ASN A 5 39.40 -4.81 47.52
C ASN A 5 37.97 -4.27 47.39
N ASN A 6 37.79 -3.31 46.50
CA ASN A 6 36.48 -3.10 45.86
C ASN A 6 36.29 -4.22 44.83
N LYS A 7 35.80 -5.37 45.30
CA LYS A 7 35.25 -6.38 44.39
C LYS A 7 33.82 -5.98 44.06
N ASP A 8 33.66 -5.56 42.81
CA ASP A 8 32.40 -5.43 42.11
C ASP A 8 31.47 -6.61 42.44
N ASP A 9 30.41 -6.35 43.21
CA ASP A 9 29.22 -7.20 43.26
C ASP A 9 28.50 -7.10 41.90
N GLN A 10 29.07 -7.75 40.88
CA GLN A 10 28.22 -8.27 39.82
C GLN A 10 27.35 -9.36 40.46
N PRO A 11 26.02 -9.30 40.38
CA PRO A 11 25.18 -10.23 41.09
C PRO A 11 25.47 -11.64 40.61
N LEU A 12 25.88 -12.52 41.53
CA LEU A 12 26.19 -13.94 41.34
C LEU A 12 25.21 -14.65 40.38
N ALA A 13 23.95 -14.23 40.39
CA ALA A 13 22.90 -14.69 39.48
C ALA A 13 23.17 -14.52 37.96
N TYR A 14 24.09 -13.64 37.53
CA TYR A 14 24.45 -13.48 36.11
C TYR A 14 25.53 -14.46 35.65
N GLU A 15 26.51 -14.72 36.50
CA GLU A 15 27.60 -15.67 36.21
C GLU A 15 27.07 -17.11 36.21
N ASP A 16 26.17 -17.44 37.13
CA ASP A 16 25.53 -18.76 37.25
C ASP A 16 24.43 -19.03 36.22
N ASP A 17 24.11 -18.08 35.35
CA ASP A 17 23.07 -18.23 34.32
C ASP A 17 23.61 -18.99 33.09
N PRO A 18 23.04 -20.16 32.73
CA PRO A 18 23.52 -21.01 31.64
C PRO A 18 23.17 -20.46 30.24
N ARG A 19 22.39 -19.38 30.14
CA ARG A 19 22.04 -18.74 28.87
C ARG A 19 23.27 -18.05 28.24
N THR A 20 23.31 -17.97 26.92
CA THR A 20 24.40 -17.30 26.19
C THR A 20 24.38 -15.79 26.44
N SER A 21 25.52 -15.14 26.66
CA SER A 21 25.56 -13.68 26.83
C SER A 21 25.05 -12.95 25.57
N CYS A 22 24.10 -12.02 25.73
CA CYS A 22 23.62 -11.22 24.62
C CYS A 22 24.73 -10.29 24.09
N GLN A 23 24.96 -10.30 22.77
CA GLN A 23 25.91 -9.40 22.10
C GLN A 23 25.67 -7.89 22.37
N TYR A 24 24.42 -7.50 22.66
CA TYR A 24 24.04 -6.12 22.96
C TYR A 24 24.02 -5.79 24.46
N GLY A 25 24.25 -6.78 25.33
CA GLY A 25 24.33 -6.62 26.79
C GLY A 25 23.18 -5.80 27.39
N ALA A 26 23.48 -4.91 28.34
CA ALA A 26 22.49 -4.05 29.00
C ALA A 26 21.77 -3.08 28.04
N LYS A 27 22.30 -2.85 26.83
CA LYS A 27 21.72 -2.01 25.77
C LYS A 27 20.83 -2.80 24.80
N CYS A 28 20.65 -4.10 25.04
CA CYS A 28 19.79 -4.92 24.20
C CYS A 28 18.36 -4.39 24.20
N TYR A 29 17.87 -4.07 23.01
CA TYR A 29 16.51 -3.60 22.78
C TYR A 29 15.52 -4.76 22.61
N GLN A 30 15.99 -6.01 22.59
CA GLN A 30 15.15 -7.20 22.45
C GLN A 30 14.53 -7.60 23.79
N LYS A 31 13.22 -7.44 23.94
CA LYS A 31 12.48 -7.71 25.18
C LYS A 31 11.55 -8.93 25.15
N ASN A 32 11.49 -9.65 24.02
CA ASN A 32 10.55 -10.77 23.91
C ASN A 32 11.00 -11.99 24.76
N PRO A 33 10.06 -12.82 25.27
CA PRO A 33 10.38 -13.93 26.16
C PRO A 33 11.32 -14.97 25.53
N GLN A 34 11.22 -15.20 24.22
CA GLN A 34 12.08 -16.16 23.51
C GLN A 34 13.54 -15.70 23.40
N HIS A 35 13.77 -14.39 23.23
CA HIS A 35 15.13 -13.83 23.29
C HIS A 35 15.70 -13.97 24.69
N HIS A 36 14.90 -13.64 25.71
CA HIS A 36 15.32 -13.74 27.11
C HIS A 36 15.50 -15.18 27.58
N SER A 37 14.82 -16.18 26.99
CA SER A 37 15.08 -17.59 27.34
C SER A 37 16.41 -18.10 26.77
N LYS A 38 16.93 -17.51 25.69
CA LYS A 38 18.19 -17.92 25.06
C LYS A 38 19.38 -17.07 25.49
N TYR A 39 19.18 -15.78 25.75
CA TYR A 39 20.25 -14.83 26.00
C TYR A 39 20.16 -14.14 27.36
N LYS A 40 21.27 -14.15 28.11
CA LYS A 40 21.43 -13.40 29.36
C LYS A 40 21.90 -11.97 29.12
N HIS A 41 21.41 -11.04 29.94
CA HIS A 41 21.78 -9.61 29.91
C HIS A 41 22.31 -9.20 31.28
N PRO A 42 23.42 -8.45 31.34
CA PRO A 42 23.94 -7.96 32.61
C PRO A 42 22.96 -6.95 33.25
N PRO A 43 22.95 -6.82 34.59
CA PRO A 43 22.09 -5.88 35.29
C PRO A 43 22.35 -4.45 34.80
N LYS A 44 21.29 -3.63 34.70
CA LYS A 44 21.46 -2.19 34.49
C LYS A 44 22.05 -1.59 35.76
N ARG A 45 23.23 -0.97 35.67
CA ARG A 45 23.74 -0.11 36.74
C ARG A 45 22.78 1.07 36.88
N GLU A 46 22.03 1.11 37.97
CA GLU A 46 21.20 2.26 38.32
C GLU A 46 22.12 3.41 38.73
N THR A 47 22.10 4.51 37.97
CA THR A 47 22.61 5.79 38.47
C THR A 47 21.59 6.28 39.49
N ILE A 48 22.03 6.36 40.75
CA ILE A 48 21.24 6.86 41.88
C ILE A 48 20.86 8.32 41.59
N ASP A 49 19.61 8.56 41.18
CA ASP A 49 18.94 9.82 41.46
C ASP A 49 18.07 9.58 42.70
N GLU A 50 18.40 10.26 43.79
CA GLU A 50 17.76 10.13 45.10
C GLU A 50 16.24 10.32 45.01
N LYS A 51 15.49 9.25 45.29
CA LYS A 51 14.12 9.32 45.80
C LYS A 51 14.00 8.44 47.02
N THR A 52 13.84 9.09 48.17
CA THR A 52 13.50 8.49 49.46
C THR A 52 12.15 7.78 49.38
N GLU A 53 12.13 6.45 49.59
CA GLU A 53 10.94 5.69 49.97
C GLU A 53 11.10 5.17 51.41
N THR A 54 10.19 5.58 52.29
CA THR A 54 10.02 5.00 53.62
C THR A 54 9.12 3.78 53.57
N LEU A 55 9.63 2.68 54.12
CA LEU A 55 8.96 1.40 54.37
C LEU A 55 7.78 1.52 55.35
N THR A 56 6.66 0.84 55.04
CA THR A 56 5.79 0.26 56.08
C THR A 56 5.25 -1.10 55.65
N THR A 57 5.40 -2.06 56.56
CA THR A 57 5.07 -3.48 56.48
C THR A 57 3.60 -3.80 56.84
N GLY A 58 2.97 -4.67 56.04
CA GLY A 58 2.09 -5.79 56.48
C GLY A 58 0.69 -5.52 57.06
N VAL A 59 -0.34 -6.15 56.46
CA VAL A 59 -1.23 -7.19 57.09
C VAL A 59 -2.43 -7.50 56.18
N LYS A 60 -2.74 -8.80 56.03
CA LYS A 60 -3.91 -9.38 55.34
C LYS A 60 -5.22 -9.19 56.13
N ARG A 61 -6.37 -9.02 55.46
CA ARG A 61 -7.69 -9.52 55.91
C ARG A 61 -8.70 -9.70 54.75
N LYS A 62 -9.65 -10.61 54.97
CA LYS A 62 -10.55 -11.34 54.05
C LYS A 62 -11.81 -10.54 53.59
N ASN A 63 -12.29 -10.88 52.37
CA ASN A 63 -13.65 -10.91 51.73
C ASN A 63 -14.92 -10.55 52.57
N PRO A 64 -16.12 -10.20 51.99
CA PRO A 64 -16.70 -10.72 50.72
C PRO A 64 -17.65 -9.80 49.86
N ILE A 65 -18.18 -10.43 48.80
CA ILE A 65 -19.08 -10.07 47.69
C ILE A 65 -20.48 -9.54 48.07
N LYS A 66 -21.08 -8.60 47.29
CA LYS A 66 -22.38 -8.73 46.58
C LYS A 66 -22.84 -7.49 45.76
N ASP A 67 -23.58 -7.82 44.70
CA ASP A 67 -24.14 -7.04 43.56
C ASP A 67 -25.14 -5.91 43.89
N HIS A 68 -25.25 -4.90 43.01
CA HIS A 68 -26.44 -4.67 42.15
C HIS A 68 -26.35 -3.41 41.23
N LYS A 69 -26.47 -3.67 39.91
CA LYS A 69 -27.15 -2.95 38.79
C LYS A 69 -27.13 -1.41 38.60
N ASN A 70 -26.83 -1.08 37.33
CA ASN A 70 -27.34 -0.03 36.42
C ASN A 70 -27.20 1.46 36.77
N GLU A 71 -26.48 2.23 35.92
CA GLU A 71 -27.12 3.23 35.04
C GLU A 71 -26.19 3.77 33.93
N ARG A 72 -26.80 4.08 32.78
CA ARG A 72 -26.21 4.66 31.56
C ARG A 72 -25.70 6.08 31.82
N SER A 73 -24.62 6.50 31.13
CA SER A 73 -24.44 7.90 30.71
C SER A 73 -23.39 8.06 29.62
N LYS A 74 -23.68 9.00 28.72
CA LYS A 74 -23.12 9.25 27.39
C LYS A 74 -21.70 9.82 27.43
N SER A 75 -20.85 9.46 26.47
CA SER A 75 -19.57 10.16 26.22
C SER A 75 -19.79 11.31 25.22
N PRO A 76 -19.21 12.52 25.43
CA PRO A 76 -19.44 13.67 24.56
C PRO A 76 -18.46 13.72 23.37
N GLN A 77 -18.99 14.18 22.24
CA GLN A 77 -18.25 14.72 21.11
C GLN A 77 -17.58 16.04 21.49
N ASN A 78 -16.35 16.28 21.03
CA ASN A 78 -15.80 17.63 20.93
C ASN A 78 -15.24 17.88 19.53
N LYS A 79 -15.94 18.76 18.79
CA LYS A 79 -15.38 19.64 17.76
C LYS A 79 -14.66 20.77 18.48
N LEU A 80 -13.49 21.20 17.99
CA LEU A 80 -13.17 22.63 17.95
C LEU A 80 -12.13 22.91 16.85
N GLN A 81 -12.49 23.81 15.95
CA GLN A 81 -11.60 24.53 15.03
C GLN A 81 -10.93 25.68 15.79
N LYS A 82 -9.65 25.95 15.53
CA LYS A 82 -9.18 27.28 15.11
C LYS A 82 -7.72 27.27 14.63
N THR A 83 -7.56 27.76 13.40
CA THR A 83 -6.47 28.56 12.81
C THR A 83 -5.16 28.75 13.59
N PHE A 84 -4.05 28.38 12.96
CA PHE A 84 -2.80 29.16 12.92
C PHE A 84 -2.08 28.89 11.59
N GLU A 85 -1.76 29.96 10.84
CA GLU A 85 -0.73 29.93 9.80
C GLU A 85 0.66 29.87 10.46
N PRO A 86 1.66 29.28 9.79
CA PRO A 86 2.77 30.15 9.38
C PRO A 86 3.39 29.85 8.00
N GLU A 87 3.70 30.96 7.33
CA GLU A 87 4.86 31.29 6.50
C GLU A 87 5.51 30.24 5.57
N LYS A 88 5.46 30.62 4.28
CA LYS A 88 6.20 30.09 3.14
C LYS A 88 7.71 30.04 3.38
N LYS A 89 8.31 28.86 3.18
CA LYS A 89 9.65 28.75 2.57
C LYS A 89 9.56 27.94 1.29
N LEU A 90 9.76 28.64 0.19
CA LEU A 90 9.76 28.13 -1.18
C LEU A 90 11.07 27.35 -1.39
N HIS A 91 11.01 26.02 -1.38
CA HIS A 91 12.04 25.19 -2.00
C HIS A 91 11.56 24.79 -3.39
N ASN A 92 12.28 25.27 -4.41
CA ASN A 92 12.04 24.99 -5.82
C ASN A 92 12.19 23.48 -6.09
N LEU A 93 11.07 22.77 -6.18
CA LEU A 93 11.03 21.43 -6.73
C LEU A 93 10.77 21.54 -8.23
N SER A 94 11.71 21.02 -9.01
CA SER A 94 11.67 21.00 -10.47
C SER A 94 10.43 20.24 -10.97
N PRO A 95 9.78 20.70 -12.05
CA PRO A 95 8.75 19.91 -12.69
C PRO A 95 9.34 18.64 -13.29
N SER A 96 8.69 17.51 -13.00
CA SER A 96 8.94 16.21 -13.61
C SER A 96 8.76 16.31 -15.15
N PRO A 97 9.60 15.65 -15.97
CA PRO A 97 9.68 15.94 -17.39
C PRO A 97 8.49 15.35 -18.16
N GLU A 98 7.55 16.19 -18.56
CA GLU A 98 6.81 15.98 -19.80
C GLU A 98 7.79 16.24 -20.96
N ARG A 99 8.40 15.17 -21.51
CA ARG A 99 9.11 15.31 -22.80
C ARG A 99 8.13 15.13 -23.95
N THR A 100 7.81 16.27 -24.53
CA THR A 100 7.31 16.46 -25.89
C THR A 100 8.23 15.80 -26.93
N GLY A 101 7.59 15.32 -28.00
CA GLY A 101 8.17 14.46 -29.03
C GLY A 101 9.34 15.06 -29.79
N ILE A 102 10.25 14.17 -30.19
CA ILE A 102 11.28 14.46 -31.19
C ILE A 102 10.64 14.29 -32.57
N VAL A 103 10.55 15.41 -33.28
CA VAL A 103 10.35 15.49 -34.72
C VAL A 103 11.56 14.87 -35.41
N ILE A 104 11.36 13.79 -36.17
CA ILE A 104 12.37 13.31 -37.13
C ILE A 104 11.94 13.79 -38.51
N ASN A 105 12.77 14.70 -39.04
CA ASN A 105 12.71 15.20 -40.41
C ASN A 105 12.84 14.05 -41.41
N LYS A 106 11.95 14.06 -42.40
CA LYS A 106 12.14 13.35 -43.67
C LYS A 106 13.38 13.92 -44.36
N ASN A 107 14.23 13.03 -44.87
CA ASN A 107 14.98 13.26 -46.09
C ASN A 107 15.02 11.95 -46.87
N GLU A 108 14.56 12.03 -48.11
CA GLU A 108 14.65 11.01 -49.16
C GLU A 108 16.12 10.87 -49.61
N ASN A 109 16.59 9.64 -49.85
CA ASN A 109 16.89 9.19 -51.22
C ASN A 109 17.47 7.76 -51.27
N ASP A 110 17.07 7.10 -52.36
CA ASP A 110 17.74 6.06 -53.14
C ASP A 110 17.68 4.57 -52.72
N ASN A 111 16.75 3.89 -53.40
CA ASN A 111 17.00 2.75 -54.30
C ASN A 111 17.88 1.58 -53.80
N LYS A 112 17.25 0.42 -53.56
CA LYS A 112 17.44 -0.74 -54.45
C LYS A 112 16.41 -1.85 -54.21
N HIS A 113 15.86 -2.29 -55.33
CA HIS A 113 15.11 -3.53 -55.54
C HIS A 113 15.90 -4.77 -55.10
N SER A 114 15.23 -5.70 -54.43
CA SER A 114 15.26 -7.12 -54.82
C SER A 114 14.10 -7.86 -54.17
N ASN A 115 13.21 -8.39 -55.02
CA ASN A 115 12.25 -9.42 -54.71
C ASN A 115 12.98 -10.67 -54.23
N GLU A 116 12.48 -11.35 -53.20
CA GLU A 116 12.40 -12.81 -53.22
C GLU A 116 11.29 -13.32 -52.30
N LYS A 117 10.66 -14.39 -52.78
CA LYS A 117 9.41 -14.98 -52.36
C LYS A 117 9.72 -16.41 -51.91
N ILE A 118 8.91 -16.92 -50.97
CA ILE A 118 8.65 -18.35 -50.66
C ILE A 118 9.65 -19.03 -49.71
N SER A 119 9.18 -19.46 -48.53
CA SER A 119 8.71 -20.86 -48.36
C SER A 119 8.25 -21.16 -46.94
N ASN A 120 7.09 -21.81 -46.86
CA ASN A 120 6.54 -22.44 -45.66
C ASN A 120 7.40 -23.63 -45.23
N LYS A 121 7.58 -23.82 -43.92
CA LYS A 121 7.92 -25.13 -43.37
C LYS A 121 7.35 -25.31 -41.96
N GLU A 122 6.30 -26.13 -41.89
CA GLU A 122 5.87 -26.85 -40.69
C GLU A 122 6.95 -27.86 -40.26
N ILE A 123 6.99 -28.18 -38.96
CA ILE A 123 7.32 -29.48 -38.30
C ILE A 123 7.31 -29.17 -36.79
N LEU A 124 6.24 -29.52 -36.08
CA LEU A 124 5.97 -30.80 -35.38
C LEU A 124 6.48 -30.81 -33.92
N THR A 125 5.47 -30.84 -33.06
CA THR A 125 5.34 -31.24 -31.66
C THR A 125 6.45 -32.10 -31.02
N LYS A 126 6.77 -31.77 -29.77
CA LYS A 126 7.02 -32.76 -28.70
C LYS A 126 6.40 -32.29 -27.38
N HIS A 127 5.48 -33.10 -26.88
CA HIS A 127 4.83 -33.02 -25.58
C HIS A 127 5.82 -33.21 -24.43
N ASN A 128 5.59 -32.54 -23.30
CA ASN A 128 5.73 -33.17 -22.00
C ASN A 128 4.63 -32.64 -21.06
N SER A 129 3.85 -33.59 -20.57
CA SER A 129 2.65 -33.44 -19.77
C SER A 129 3.00 -33.62 -18.30
N VAL A 130 2.61 -32.71 -17.40
CA VAL A 130 2.36 -33.02 -15.98
C VAL A 130 1.23 -32.16 -15.43
N ASN A 131 0.09 -32.84 -15.25
CA ASN A 131 -0.96 -32.75 -14.21
C ASN A 131 -1.64 -31.42 -13.88
N SER A 132 -2.84 -31.35 -14.48
CA SER A 132 -4.10 -30.75 -14.05
C SER A 132 -4.37 -30.72 -12.55
N VAL A 133 -4.74 -29.53 -12.07
CA VAL A 133 -5.70 -29.36 -10.97
C VAL A 133 -6.85 -28.53 -11.52
N GLU A 134 -8.05 -29.12 -11.56
CA GLU A 134 -9.27 -28.53 -12.10
C GLU A 134 -9.70 -27.29 -11.31
N TYR A 135 -9.86 -26.17 -12.02
CA TYR A 135 -10.73 -25.08 -11.61
C TYR A 135 -11.78 -24.87 -12.70
N ASN A 136 -13.00 -25.34 -12.41
CA ASN A 136 -14.19 -25.12 -13.24
C ASN A 136 -14.74 -23.71 -13.03
N ALA A 137 -14.59 -22.86 -14.05
CA ALA A 137 -15.53 -21.82 -14.50
C ALA A 137 -14.80 -20.93 -15.53
N THR A 138 -14.69 -21.41 -16.77
CA THR A 138 -14.08 -20.67 -17.87
C THR A 138 -15.00 -19.55 -18.37
N GLU A 139 -14.81 -18.34 -17.85
CA GLU A 139 -15.02 -17.14 -18.66
C GLU A 139 -14.06 -17.22 -19.86
N SER A 140 -14.59 -17.17 -21.09
CA SER A 140 -13.80 -17.22 -22.32
C SER A 140 -12.92 -15.97 -22.44
N ILE A 141 -11.71 -16.03 -21.89
CA ILE A 141 -10.68 -14.99 -22.01
C ILE A 141 -10.20 -14.96 -23.46
N SER A 142 -10.19 -13.77 -24.08
CA SER A 142 -9.69 -13.62 -25.45
C SER A 142 -8.16 -13.76 -25.49
N VAL A 143 -7.60 -14.19 -26.63
CA VAL A 143 -6.13 -14.35 -26.81
C VAL A 143 -5.38 -13.04 -26.57
N SER A 144 -5.98 -11.90 -26.94
CA SER A 144 -5.43 -10.57 -26.66
C SER A 144 -5.37 -10.25 -25.17
N ASP A 145 -6.38 -10.68 -24.39
CA ASP A 145 -6.42 -10.43 -22.94
C ASP A 145 -5.36 -11.26 -22.20
N MET A 146 -5.16 -12.52 -22.61
CA MET A 146 -4.10 -13.37 -22.07
C MET A 146 -2.72 -12.80 -22.36
N THR A 147 -2.53 -12.25 -23.56
CA THR A 147 -1.27 -11.60 -23.96
C THR A 147 -1.00 -10.36 -23.11
N ALA A 148 -2.00 -9.49 -22.93
CA ALA A 148 -1.85 -8.28 -22.14
C ALA A 148 -1.61 -8.57 -20.64
N GLN A 149 -2.25 -9.61 -20.09
CA GLN A 149 -2.00 -10.07 -18.71
C GLN A 149 -0.55 -10.50 -18.51
N ASN A 150 0.01 -11.27 -19.45
CA ASN A 150 1.40 -11.71 -19.38
C ASN A 150 2.36 -10.53 -19.49
N ILE A 151 2.11 -9.58 -20.40
CA ILE A 151 2.93 -8.36 -20.51
C ILE A 151 2.89 -7.55 -19.21
N ILE A 152 1.71 -7.35 -18.62
CA ILE A 152 1.60 -6.63 -17.35
C ILE A 152 2.39 -7.35 -16.24
N MET A 153 2.29 -8.67 -16.16
CA MET A 153 3.01 -9.46 -15.17
C MET A 153 4.53 -9.38 -15.38
N ASP A 154 4.99 -9.44 -16.62
CA ASP A 154 6.41 -9.36 -16.97
C ASP A 154 7.03 -7.97 -16.70
N LEU A 155 6.25 -6.89 -16.88
CA LEU A 155 6.74 -5.52 -16.74
C LEU A 155 6.57 -4.97 -15.31
N PHE A 156 5.45 -5.30 -14.65
CA PHE A 156 5.11 -4.75 -13.33
C PHE A 156 5.27 -5.75 -12.18
N LEU A 157 5.66 -7.00 -12.48
CA LEU A 157 5.97 -8.07 -11.53
C LEU A 157 4.81 -8.42 -10.57
N VAL A 158 3.57 -8.09 -10.94
CA VAL A 158 2.38 -8.36 -10.14
C VAL A 158 1.21 -8.78 -11.01
N LYS A 159 0.32 -9.60 -10.45
CA LYS A 159 -0.97 -9.91 -11.07
C LYS A 159 -1.97 -8.79 -10.80
N MET A 160 -2.73 -8.41 -11.84
CA MET A 160 -3.84 -7.47 -11.69
C MET A 160 -5.11 -8.20 -11.26
N PRO A 161 -5.92 -7.59 -10.37
CA PRO A 161 -7.18 -8.18 -9.94
C PRO A 161 -8.26 -8.09 -11.03
N LYS A 162 -9.36 -8.85 -10.88
CA LYS A 162 -10.44 -8.90 -11.87
C LYS A 162 -11.10 -7.54 -12.13
N ASP A 163 -11.25 -6.71 -11.10
CA ASP A 163 -11.85 -5.39 -11.21
C ASP A 163 -11.03 -4.42 -12.08
N PHE A 164 -9.71 -4.60 -12.17
CA PHE A 164 -8.85 -3.83 -13.09
C PHE A 164 -9.29 -4.01 -14.55
N PHE A 165 -9.41 -5.26 -15.01
CA PHE A 165 -9.83 -5.56 -16.38
C PHE A 165 -11.29 -5.17 -16.61
N GLN A 166 -12.18 -5.44 -15.65
CA GLN A 166 -13.58 -5.03 -15.73
C GLN A 166 -13.74 -3.51 -15.84
N PHE A 167 -12.89 -2.74 -15.15
CA PHE A 167 -12.93 -1.28 -15.23
C PHE A 167 -12.43 -0.76 -16.58
N TYR A 168 -11.46 -1.44 -17.20
CA TYR A 168 -11.08 -1.16 -18.59
C TYR A 168 -12.25 -1.42 -19.56
N GLU A 169 -12.96 -2.54 -19.42
CA GLU A 169 -14.17 -2.82 -20.21
C GLU A 169 -15.25 -1.76 -20.01
N PHE A 170 -15.47 -1.34 -18.76
CA PHE A 170 -16.36 -0.23 -18.46
C PHE A 170 -15.95 1.06 -19.19
N CYS A 171 -14.65 1.38 -19.21
CA CYS A 171 -14.13 2.54 -19.93
C CYS A 171 -14.31 2.41 -21.45
N LYS A 172 -14.10 1.22 -22.03
CA LYS A 172 -14.36 0.94 -23.46
C LYS A 172 -15.83 1.15 -23.84
N ASN A 173 -16.76 0.85 -22.93
CA ASN A 173 -18.18 1.11 -23.14
C ASN A 173 -18.54 2.60 -23.14
N ILE A 174 -17.72 3.45 -22.53
CA ILE A 174 -17.90 4.90 -22.52
C ILE A 174 -17.20 5.55 -23.72
N SER A 175 -15.95 5.17 -23.99
CA SER A 175 -15.16 5.65 -25.11
C SER A 175 -14.39 4.50 -25.73
N LYS A 176 -14.82 4.08 -26.93
CA LYS A 176 -14.19 2.98 -27.68
C LYS A 176 -12.79 3.36 -28.16
N ASP A 177 -12.64 4.59 -28.65
CA ASP A 177 -11.39 5.03 -29.30
C ASP A 177 -10.32 5.44 -28.29
N ASN A 178 -10.72 5.92 -27.10
CA ASN A 178 -9.77 6.39 -26.07
C ASN A 178 -10.21 5.96 -24.66
N PRO A 179 -10.17 4.66 -24.33
CA PRO A 179 -10.65 4.15 -23.04
C PRO A 179 -9.94 4.78 -21.85
N LEU A 180 -8.64 5.10 -21.95
CA LEU A 180 -7.90 5.72 -20.85
C LEU A 180 -8.40 7.13 -20.47
N LEU A 181 -9.09 7.80 -21.39
CA LEU A 181 -9.67 9.13 -21.20
C LEU A 181 -11.18 9.10 -20.98
N ALA A 182 -11.78 7.91 -20.81
CA ALA A 182 -13.23 7.75 -20.60
C ALA A 182 -13.76 8.58 -19.41
N CYS A 183 -12.95 8.80 -18.37
CA CYS A 183 -13.31 9.58 -17.18
C CYS A 183 -12.78 11.03 -17.19
N LYS A 184 -12.32 11.55 -18.35
CA LYS A 184 -11.74 12.89 -18.46
C LYS A 184 -12.70 14.02 -18.05
N SER A 185 -14.01 13.83 -18.22
CA SER A 185 -15.02 14.83 -17.81
C SER A 185 -15.04 15.10 -16.30
N VAL A 186 -14.54 14.14 -15.50
CA VAL A 186 -14.37 14.28 -14.05
C VAL A 186 -12.89 14.40 -13.66
N ARG A 187 -12.04 14.74 -14.64
CA ARG A 187 -10.59 14.93 -14.53
C ARG A 187 -9.81 13.67 -14.17
N LEU A 188 -10.37 12.48 -14.36
CA LEU A 188 -9.67 11.22 -14.12
C LEU A 188 -9.14 10.64 -15.43
N LYS A 189 -7.93 10.09 -15.37
CA LYS A 189 -7.27 9.38 -16.48
C LYS A 189 -6.67 8.08 -15.98
N LEU A 190 -6.92 6.98 -16.69
CA LEU A 190 -6.27 5.69 -16.42
C LEU A 190 -4.82 5.76 -16.90
N VAL A 191 -3.92 5.20 -16.10
CA VAL A 191 -2.46 5.25 -16.32
C VAL A 191 -1.82 3.95 -15.81
N GLY A 192 -0.48 3.87 -15.88
CA GLY A 192 0.27 2.76 -15.29
C GLY A 192 0.05 1.48 -16.10
N PRO A 193 -0.33 0.36 -15.47
CA PRO A 193 -0.59 -0.90 -16.17
C PRO A 193 -1.68 -0.81 -17.24
N TYR A 194 -2.59 0.17 -17.17
CA TYR A 194 -3.57 0.39 -18.24
C TYR A 194 -2.93 0.85 -19.56
N ASP A 195 -1.74 1.45 -19.53
CA ASP A 195 -1.00 1.83 -20.74
C ASP A 195 -0.61 0.58 -21.57
N VAL A 196 -0.52 -0.60 -20.95
CA VAL A 196 -0.36 -1.87 -21.67
C VAL A 196 -1.65 -2.28 -22.39
N LEU A 197 -2.80 -2.15 -21.72
CA LEU A 197 -4.11 -2.51 -22.31
C LEU A 197 -4.50 -1.60 -23.49
N ASP A 198 -4.02 -0.35 -23.48
CA ASP A 198 -4.22 0.64 -24.54
C ASP A 198 -3.17 0.54 -25.66
N GLY A 199 -2.23 -0.40 -25.56
CA GLY A 199 -1.18 -0.63 -26.56
C GLY A 199 -0.06 0.42 -26.58
N LYS A 200 -0.02 1.34 -25.61
CA LYS A 200 1.06 2.34 -25.47
C LYS A 200 2.39 1.72 -25.02
N ILE A 201 2.31 0.62 -24.29
CA ILE A 201 3.45 -0.16 -23.83
C ILE A 201 3.37 -1.55 -24.43
N THR A 202 4.47 -2.00 -25.03
CA THR A 202 4.63 -3.36 -25.57
C THR A 202 5.84 -4.03 -24.94
N SER A 203 5.91 -5.37 -24.96
CA SER A 203 6.97 -6.16 -24.32
C SER A 203 8.36 -6.06 -24.97
N ILE A 204 8.51 -5.26 -26.03
CA ILE A 204 9.71 -5.17 -26.88
C ILE A 204 10.72 -4.15 -26.32
N ASP A 205 10.31 -3.33 -25.36
CA ASP A 205 11.19 -2.32 -24.76
C ASP A 205 12.25 -2.96 -23.85
N GLY A 206 13.52 -2.73 -24.18
CA GLY A 206 14.67 -3.45 -23.61
C GLY A 206 14.84 -3.33 -22.10
N ASP A 207 14.71 -2.12 -21.53
CA ASP A 207 14.79 -1.93 -20.07
C ASP A 207 13.40 -2.09 -19.46
N LYS A 208 13.13 -3.28 -18.91
CA LYS A 208 11.87 -3.59 -18.22
C LYS A 208 11.79 -2.94 -16.83
N GLU A 209 12.93 -2.66 -16.18
CA GLU A 209 12.95 -2.15 -14.80
C GLU A 209 12.37 -0.75 -14.71
N LYS A 210 12.48 0.05 -15.78
CA LYS A 210 11.86 1.38 -15.86
C LYS A 210 10.36 1.35 -15.55
N TYR A 211 9.65 0.27 -15.87
CA TYR A 211 8.21 0.15 -15.64
C TYR A 211 7.83 0.02 -14.16
N LEU A 212 8.76 -0.37 -13.29
CA LEU A 212 8.55 -0.36 -11.83
C LEU A 212 8.42 1.07 -11.27
N THR A 213 8.88 2.06 -12.04
CA THR A 213 8.78 3.50 -11.74
C THR A 213 7.79 4.24 -12.64
N HIS A 214 7.16 3.54 -13.60
CA HIS A 214 6.18 4.14 -14.51
C HIS A 214 4.94 4.60 -13.74
N TRP A 215 4.66 5.91 -13.78
CA TRP A 215 3.65 6.59 -12.96
C TRP A 215 3.83 6.47 -11.43
N ARG A 216 5.04 6.17 -10.96
CA ARG A 216 5.36 6.21 -9.53
C ARG A 216 5.59 7.68 -9.11
N TYR A 217 4.71 8.19 -8.25
CA TYR A 217 4.87 9.53 -7.66
C TYR A 217 5.93 9.51 -6.55
N TYR A 218 6.37 10.70 -6.12
CA TYR A 218 7.47 10.86 -5.17
C TYR A 218 7.25 10.12 -3.83
N TYR A 219 6.02 10.10 -3.32
CA TYR A 219 5.69 9.43 -2.06
C TYR A 219 5.17 8.00 -2.24
N ASP A 220 5.10 7.48 -3.46
CA ASP A 220 4.56 6.14 -3.74
C ASP A 220 5.53 5.06 -3.24
N VAL A 221 5.17 4.44 -2.12
CA VAL A 221 5.87 3.28 -1.57
C VAL A 221 5.73 2.05 -2.47
N PRO A 222 6.62 1.04 -2.39
CA PRO A 222 6.56 -0.15 -3.24
C PRO A 222 5.22 -0.89 -3.24
N GLU A 223 4.51 -0.89 -2.10
CA GLU A 223 3.18 -1.50 -1.91
C GLU A 223 2.09 -0.81 -2.74
N PHE A 224 2.30 0.44 -3.12
CA PHE A 224 1.34 1.26 -3.84
C PHE A 224 1.69 1.34 -5.33
N GLN A 225 0.74 0.92 -6.17
CA GLN A 225 0.88 0.93 -7.63
C GLN A 225 -0.20 1.80 -8.26
N THR A 226 0.20 2.97 -8.75
CA THR A 226 -0.70 3.93 -9.42
C THR A 226 -1.34 3.33 -10.67
N ILE A 227 -2.67 3.48 -10.77
CA ILE A 227 -3.47 3.03 -11.93
C ILE A 227 -4.36 4.16 -12.48
N MET A 228 -4.54 5.26 -11.75
CA MET A 228 -5.39 6.35 -12.17
C MET A 228 -4.89 7.66 -11.56
N LYS A 229 -4.83 8.72 -12.37
CA LYS A 229 -4.51 10.07 -11.89
C LYS A 229 -5.69 11.02 -12.06
N CYS A 230 -5.69 12.06 -11.24
CA CYS A 230 -6.55 13.23 -11.38
C CYS A 230 -5.73 14.38 -12.00
N ASP A 231 -6.27 15.04 -13.01
CA ASP A 231 -5.71 16.26 -13.58
C ASP A 231 -6.08 17.46 -12.67
N ASP A 232 -5.39 17.55 -11.53
CA ASP A 232 -5.46 18.64 -10.57
C ASP A 232 -4.08 19.11 -10.11
N LYS A 233 -4.06 20.22 -9.35
CA LYS A 233 -2.82 20.83 -8.86
C LYS A 233 -2.19 20.08 -7.67
N GLU A 234 -2.98 19.28 -6.97
CA GLU A 234 -2.56 18.58 -5.76
C GLU A 234 -1.90 17.23 -6.08
N GLY A 235 -1.96 16.80 -7.35
CA GLY A 235 -1.41 15.52 -7.79
C GLY A 235 -2.18 14.36 -7.19
N LEU A 236 -3.52 14.48 -7.10
CA LEU A 236 -4.36 13.38 -6.62
C LEU A 236 -4.25 12.18 -7.58
N HIS A 237 -3.96 11.00 -7.03
CA HIS A 237 -3.88 9.77 -7.79
C HIS A 237 -4.31 8.58 -6.93
N PHE A 238 -4.63 7.47 -7.60
CA PHE A 238 -5.18 6.26 -7.01
C PHE A 238 -4.36 5.05 -7.47
N GLY A 239 -4.18 4.11 -6.54
CA GLY A 239 -3.37 2.94 -6.78
C GLY A 239 -3.80 1.75 -5.94
N TYR A 240 -3.49 0.55 -6.44
CA TYR A 240 -3.67 -0.68 -5.69
C TYR A 240 -2.61 -0.75 -4.58
N TRP A 241 -3.06 -1.08 -3.37
CA TRP A 241 -2.20 -1.35 -2.22
C TRP A 241 -2.02 -2.86 -2.03
N ARG A 242 -0.79 -3.35 -2.06
CA ARG A 242 -0.44 -4.76 -1.84
C ARG A 242 0.48 -4.87 -0.64
N ASP A 243 0.05 -5.61 0.39
CA ASP A 243 0.94 -5.98 1.50
C ASP A 243 1.95 -7.07 1.06
N ASP A 244 1.61 -7.87 0.05
CA ASP A 244 2.45 -8.90 -0.57
C ASP A 244 2.24 -8.87 -2.10
N THR A 245 3.34 -8.94 -2.87
CA THR A 245 3.34 -8.94 -4.34
C THR A 245 2.65 -10.15 -4.97
N MET A 246 2.62 -11.27 -4.26
CA MET A 246 2.00 -12.53 -4.72
C MET A 246 0.51 -12.59 -4.40
N GLU A 247 0.03 -11.76 -3.49
CA GLU A 247 -1.37 -11.64 -3.12
C GLU A 247 -2.11 -10.59 -3.98
N LYS A 248 -3.44 -10.65 -3.93
CA LYS A 248 -4.28 -9.61 -4.54
C LYS A 248 -4.14 -8.30 -3.74
N PRO A 249 -4.34 -7.14 -4.38
CA PRO A 249 -4.46 -5.88 -3.67
C PRO A 249 -5.49 -5.96 -2.54
N VAL A 250 -5.16 -5.35 -1.41
CA VAL A 250 -6.04 -5.28 -0.23
C VAL A 250 -7.15 -4.26 -0.48
N PHE A 251 -6.80 -3.13 -1.10
CA PHE A 251 -7.69 -2.05 -1.46
C PHE A 251 -7.04 -1.11 -2.48
N ILE A 252 -7.83 -0.18 -2.99
CA ILE A 252 -7.37 1.06 -3.62
C ILE A 252 -7.16 2.11 -2.53
N ALA A 253 -5.98 2.73 -2.55
CA ALA A 253 -5.70 3.93 -1.78
C ALA A 253 -5.59 5.14 -2.72
N LYS A 254 -5.60 6.34 -2.14
CA LYS A 254 -5.30 7.60 -2.83
C LYS A 254 -4.25 8.39 -2.07
N ASN A 255 -3.47 9.18 -2.79
CA ASN A 255 -2.56 10.18 -2.25
C ASN A 255 -2.63 11.47 -3.08
N ARG A 256 -2.22 12.59 -2.48
CA ARG A 256 -2.03 13.87 -3.15
C ARG A 256 -0.55 14.21 -3.13
N ALA A 257 0.15 13.87 -4.21
CA ALA A 257 1.61 13.88 -4.26
C ALA A 257 2.23 15.25 -3.97
N ASN A 258 1.52 16.34 -4.28
CA ASN A 258 1.99 17.70 -4.07
C ASN A 258 1.60 18.26 -2.69
N VAL A 259 1.01 17.45 -1.82
CA VAL A 259 0.54 17.87 -0.49
C VAL A 259 1.36 17.19 0.60
N ASN A 260 1.35 15.86 0.68
CA ASN A 260 2.08 15.10 1.70
C ASN A 260 2.18 13.61 1.32
N GLY A 261 2.92 12.82 2.10
CA GLY A 261 3.04 11.38 1.93
C GLY A 261 1.93 10.55 2.61
N ILE A 262 0.76 11.13 2.92
CA ILE A 262 -0.33 10.42 3.60
C ILE A 262 -1.22 9.72 2.55
N PHE A 263 -1.45 8.43 2.75
CA PHE A 263 -2.31 7.63 1.88
C PHE A 263 -3.61 7.29 2.61
N GLU A 264 -4.73 7.41 1.89
CA GLU A 264 -6.06 7.13 2.40
C GLU A 264 -6.64 5.88 1.71
N PRO A 265 -6.92 4.78 2.43
CA PRO A 265 -7.68 3.66 1.89
C PRO A 265 -9.08 4.10 1.48
N VAL A 266 -9.57 3.66 0.31
CA VAL A 266 -10.84 4.13 -0.26
C VAL A 266 -11.88 3.02 -0.37
N ALA A 267 -11.53 1.90 -1.02
CA ALA A 267 -12.41 0.75 -1.25
C ALA A 267 -11.59 -0.47 -1.69
N GLU A 268 -12.13 -1.69 -1.63
CA GLU A 268 -11.42 -2.91 -2.06
C GLU A 268 -11.10 -2.96 -3.55
N ASN A 269 -11.86 -2.23 -4.37
CA ASN A 269 -11.77 -2.27 -5.83
C ASN A 269 -11.87 -0.86 -6.44
N ILE A 270 -11.47 -0.76 -7.70
CA ILE A 270 -11.44 0.51 -8.44
C ILE A 270 -12.84 1.13 -8.64
N PHE A 271 -13.90 0.33 -8.78
CA PHE A 271 -15.26 0.85 -8.90
C PHE A 271 -15.71 1.55 -7.62
N GLY A 272 -15.47 0.95 -6.45
CA GLY A 272 -15.76 1.59 -5.16
C GLY A 272 -14.94 2.86 -4.94
N ALA A 273 -13.68 2.89 -5.39
CA ALA A 273 -12.83 4.07 -5.28
C ALA A 273 -13.34 5.23 -6.16
N VAL A 274 -13.72 4.94 -7.41
CA VAL A 274 -14.27 5.94 -8.34
C VAL A 274 -15.68 6.37 -7.90
N ASP A 275 -16.52 5.47 -7.38
CA ASP A 275 -17.80 5.84 -6.75
C ASP A 275 -17.58 6.83 -5.59
N ALA A 276 -16.62 6.56 -4.70
CA ALA A 276 -16.29 7.44 -3.61
C ALA A 276 -15.81 8.82 -4.07
N TYR A 277 -14.97 8.85 -5.11
CA TYR A 277 -14.52 10.09 -5.74
C TYR A 277 -15.70 10.89 -6.32
N LEU A 278 -16.56 10.26 -7.13
CA LEU A 278 -17.70 10.91 -7.78
C LEU A 278 -18.71 11.45 -6.76
N GLN A 279 -18.98 10.70 -5.68
CA GLN A 279 -19.83 11.17 -4.59
C GLN A 279 -19.29 12.44 -3.94
N ASN A 280 -17.98 12.50 -3.70
CA ASN A 280 -17.36 13.69 -3.11
C ASN A 280 -17.29 14.84 -4.11
N LYS A 281 -16.98 14.56 -5.38
CA LYS A 281 -16.94 15.55 -6.45
C LYS A 281 -18.31 16.19 -6.66
N THR A 282 -19.38 15.42 -6.58
CA THR A 282 -20.76 15.94 -6.70
C THR A 282 -21.08 17.01 -5.66
N LYS A 283 -20.53 16.89 -4.44
CA LYS A 283 -20.74 17.86 -3.34
C LYS A 283 -20.07 19.21 -3.59
N SER A 284 -18.96 19.23 -4.34
CA SER A 284 -18.18 20.43 -4.65
C SER A 284 -18.29 20.88 -6.12
N ALA A 285 -19.13 20.22 -6.92
CA ALA A 285 -19.27 20.48 -8.35
C ALA A 285 -20.04 21.77 -8.63
N ASN A 286 -19.53 22.55 -9.60
CA ASN A 286 -20.27 23.66 -10.18
C ASN A 286 -21.39 23.15 -11.12
N PRO A 287 -22.38 24.00 -11.49
CA PRO A 287 -23.50 23.59 -12.35
C PRO A 287 -23.10 22.94 -13.68
N PHE A 288 -21.98 23.37 -14.28
CA PHE A 288 -21.50 22.86 -15.57
C PHE A 288 -20.87 21.46 -15.45
N GLU A 289 -20.26 21.13 -14.31
CA GLU A 289 -19.66 19.82 -14.06
C GLU A 289 -20.70 18.77 -13.65
N LYS A 290 -21.76 19.17 -12.93
CA LYS A 290 -22.76 18.26 -12.31
C LYS A 290 -23.33 17.23 -13.27
N THR A 291 -23.77 17.64 -14.46
CA THR A 291 -24.41 16.74 -15.43
C THR A 291 -23.47 15.60 -15.83
N SER A 292 -22.20 15.92 -16.10
CA SER A 292 -21.20 14.92 -16.50
C SER A 292 -20.87 13.95 -15.36
N ILE A 293 -20.77 14.46 -14.12
CA ILE A 293 -20.51 13.67 -12.91
C ILE A 293 -21.67 12.70 -12.67
N ILE A 294 -22.91 13.19 -12.68
CA ILE A 294 -24.11 12.38 -12.46
C ILE A 294 -24.24 11.29 -13.51
N ARG A 295 -24.01 11.62 -14.79
CA ARG A 295 -24.05 10.64 -15.89
C ARG A 295 -23.04 9.52 -15.70
N LEU A 296 -21.76 9.87 -15.48
CA LEU A 296 -20.70 8.88 -15.27
C LEU A 296 -20.96 8.03 -14.02
N HIS A 297 -21.45 8.66 -12.95
CA HIS A 297 -21.78 7.97 -11.71
C HIS A 297 -22.91 6.96 -11.87
N SER A 298 -23.95 7.31 -12.64
CA SER A 298 -25.03 6.38 -13.00
C SER A 298 -24.52 5.21 -13.83
N GLN A 299 -23.69 5.47 -14.86
CA GLN A 299 -23.08 4.42 -15.68
C GLN A 299 -22.24 3.46 -14.84
N LEU A 300 -21.40 3.99 -13.94
CA LEU A 300 -20.58 3.21 -13.02
C LEU A 300 -21.43 2.30 -12.12
N LYS A 301 -22.47 2.85 -11.49
CA LYS A 301 -23.38 2.08 -10.63
C LYS A 301 -24.12 0.98 -11.37
N ASN A 302 -24.58 1.27 -12.59
CA ASN A 302 -25.27 0.29 -13.43
C ASN A 302 -24.33 -0.85 -13.85
N PHE A 303 -23.09 -0.52 -14.23
CA PHE A 303 -22.08 -1.53 -14.55
C PHE A 303 -21.75 -2.38 -13.32
N ALA A 304 -21.47 -1.75 -12.17
CA ALA A 304 -21.17 -2.46 -10.94
C ALA A 304 -22.32 -3.41 -10.53
N LYS A 305 -23.57 -2.96 -10.60
CA LYS A 305 -24.75 -3.80 -10.34
C LYS A 305 -24.84 -4.98 -11.31
N LYS A 306 -24.66 -4.73 -12.62
CA LYS A 306 -24.72 -5.77 -13.65
C LYS A 306 -23.65 -6.86 -13.45
N HIS A 307 -22.47 -6.46 -12.99
CA HIS A 307 -21.32 -7.35 -12.83
C HIS A 307 -21.09 -7.82 -11.38
N ASN A 308 -22.04 -7.57 -10.47
CA ASN A 308 -21.97 -7.92 -9.04
C ASN A 308 -20.71 -7.39 -8.33
N ILE A 309 -20.31 -6.15 -8.65
CA ILE A 309 -19.14 -5.49 -8.08
C ILE A 309 -19.59 -4.63 -6.88
N THR A 310 -18.98 -4.84 -5.71
CA THR A 310 -19.27 -4.04 -4.52
C THR A 310 -18.72 -2.62 -4.66
N LEU A 311 -19.48 -1.63 -4.19
CA LEU A 311 -19.06 -0.23 -4.07
C LEU A 311 -18.81 0.18 -2.60
N GLU A 312 -18.71 -0.79 -1.70
CA GLU A 312 -18.49 -0.55 -0.27
C GLU A 312 -17.11 0.06 0.00
N LYS A 313 -17.07 1.13 0.82
CA LYS A 313 -15.85 1.87 1.17
C LYS A 313 -15.16 1.37 2.44
N ASN A 314 -15.83 0.53 3.23
CA ASN A 314 -15.35 0.01 4.50
C ASN A 314 -15.72 -1.47 4.65
N SER A 315 -15.17 -2.27 3.74
CA SER A 315 -15.49 -3.68 3.65
C SER A 315 -15.05 -4.49 4.88
N VAL A 316 -15.49 -5.74 4.94
CA VAL A 316 -15.04 -6.69 5.96
C VAL A 316 -13.54 -7.00 5.82
N ASN A 317 -12.99 -7.15 4.61
CA ASN A 317 -11.57 -7.50 4.47
C ASN A 317 -10.64 -6.33 4.76
N MET A 318 -11.04 -5.09 4.43
CA MET A 318 -10.29 -3.89 4.83
C MET A 318 -10.19 -3.81 6.36
N ARG A 319 -11.30 -4.02 7.08
CA ARG A 319 -11.32 -4.09 8.55
C ARG A 319 -10.54 -5.29 9.10
N ALA A 320 -10.54 -6.42 8.40
CA ALA A 320 -9.78 -7.58 8.79
C ALA A 320 -8.26 -7.33 8.66
N ARG A 321 -7.82 -6.71 7.57
CA ARG A 321 -6.43 -6.28 7.37
C ARG A 321 -6.01 -5.24 8.40
N GLU A 322 -6.88 -4.27 8.68
CA GLU A 322 -6.65 -3.25 9.70
C GLU A 322 -6.27 -3.84 11.07
N ARG A 323 -6.93 -4.93 11.49
CA ARG A 323 -6.59 -5.64 12.74
C ARG A 323 -5.24 -6.36 12.74
N ARG A 324 -4.63 -6.56 11.57
CA ARG A 324 -3.31 -7.17 11.37
C ARG A 324 -2.18 -6.15 11.25
N VAL A 325 -2.50 -4.86 11.18
CA VAL A 325 -1.49 -3.80 11.10
C VAL A 325 -0.68 -3.78 12.39
N VAL A 326 0.64 -3.87 12.25
CA VAL A 326 1.57 -3.88 13.39
C VAL A 326 2.14 -2.51 13.71
N ALA A 327 2.19 -1.61 12.72
CA ALA A 327 2.66 -0.23 12.90
C ALA A 327 1.95 0.70 11.93
N ARG A 328 1.58 1.89 12.43
CA ARG A 328 1.17 3.02 11.60
C ARG A 328 2.44 3.82 11.28
N THR A 329 2.91 3.70 10.05
CA THR A 329 4.04 4.47 9.50
C THR A 329 3.61 5.91 9.17
N PHE A 330 4.53 6.76 8.71
CA PHE A 330 4.22 8.14 8.35
C PHE A 330 3.19 8.28 7.22
N HIS A 331 3.12 7.29 6.31
CA HIS A 331 2.09 7.24 5.27
C HIS A 331 0.69 6.83 5.77
N LYS A 332 0.55 6.52 7.06
CA LYS A 332 -0.69 6.22 7.81
C LYS A 332 -1.48 4.98 7.37
N VAL A 333 -1.17 4.35 6.25
CA VAL A 333 -1.77 3.06 5.86
C VAL A 333 -1.29 1.91 6.74
N GLY A 334 -0.05 1.99 7.23
CA GLY A 334 0.55 1.00 8.12
C GLY A 334 0.99 -0.30 7.45
N ILE A 335 1.84 -1.04 8.16
CA ILE A 335 2.50 -2.27 7.68
C ILE A 335 1.87 -3.52 8.28
N VAL A 336 1.86 -4.61 7.52
CA VAL A 336 1.38 -5.92 7.94
C VAL A 336 2.49 -6.92 7.71
N VAL A 337 2.89 -7.63 8.77
CA VAL A 337 3.91 -8.68 8.72
C VAL A 337 3.45 -9.86 9.56
N PRO A 338 3.96 -11.08 9.31
CA PRO A 338 3.75 -12.21 10.21
C PRO A 338 4.17 -11.84 11.63
N TYR A 339 3.21 -11.87 12.57
CA TYR A 339 3.45 -11.51 13.96
C TYR A 339 2.72 -12.45 14.91
N ASP A 340 3.50 -13.19 15.71
CA ASP A 340 2.97 -14.04 16.75
C ASP A 340 2.86 -13.25 18.06
N LYS A 341 1.61 -13.00 18.48
CA LYS A 341 1.29 -12.25 19.70
C LYS A 341 1.69 -12.98 20.98
N LYS A 342 1.78 -14.31 21.00
CA LYS A 342 2.18 -15.08 22.20
C LYS A 342 3.68 -14.98 22.41
N THR A 343 4.44 -15.14 21.33
CA THR A 343 5.91 -15.15 21.40
C THR A 343 6.53 -13.77 21.21
N GLN A 344 5.75 -12.80 20.73
CA GLN A 344 6.19 -11.45 20.36
C GLN A 344 7.31 -11.52 19.30
N LEU A 345 7.16 -12.44 18.34
CA LEU A 345 8.09 -12.67 17.24
C LEU A 345 7.51 -12.12 15.94
N GLY A 346 8.31 -11.37 15.18
CA GLY A 346 7.98 -10.88 13.83
C GLY A 346 7.92 -9.35 13.68
N TYR A 347 7.60 -8.63 14.75
CA TYR A 347 7.58 -7.16 14.76
C TYR A 347 8.07 -6.62 16.11
N ARG A 348 8.61 -5.40 16.10
CA ARG A 348 8.96 -4.63 17.30
C ARG A 348 8.81 -3.15 17.03
N GLU A 349 8.26 -2.44 18.01
CA GLU A 349 8.15 -0.98 17.97
C GLU A 349 9.52 -0.30 18.01
N LEU A 350 9.59 0.88 17.37
CA LEU A 350 10.76 1.74 17.45
C LEU A 350 10.89 2.33 18.85
N ALA A 351 12.13 2.63 19.27
CA ALA A 351 12.40 3.24 20.57
C ALA A 351 11.95 4.71 20.69
N ALA A 352 11.49 5.31 19.58
CA ALA A 352 11.05 6.69 19.50
C ALA A 352 9.63 6.75 18.90
N THR A 353 8.88 7.77 19.30
CA THR A 353 7.52 8.04 18.81
C THR A 353 7.58 8.88 17.53
N ASP A 354 6.59 8.73 16.66
CA ASP A 354 6.45 9.50 15.42
C ASP A 354 6.55 11.01 15.65
N SER A 355 5.95 11.50 16.74
CA SER A 355 5.94 12.92 17.11
C SER A 355 7.32 13.55 17.35
N LYS A 356 8.40 12.75 17.41
CA LYS A 356 9.77 13.25 17.50
C LYS A 356 10.39 13.54 16.13
N TYR A 357 9.72 13.14 15.05
CA TYR A 357 10.20 13.24 13.66
C TYR A 357 9.20 13.89 12.71
N ASP A 358 7.99 14.22 13.20
CA ASP A 358 7.09 15.22 12.61
C ASP A 358 7.57 16.63 12.98
#